data_AF-A0A2S8BNF8-F1
#
_entry.id   AF-A0A2S8BNF8-F1
#
_cell.length_a   1.000
_cell.length_b   1.000
_cell.length_c   1.000
_cell.angle_alpha   90.00
_cell.angle_beta   90.00
_cell.angle_gamma   90.00
#
_symmetry.space_group_name_H-M   'P 1'
#
loop_
_entity.id
_entity.type
_entity.pdbx_description
1 polymer ?
#
loop_
_entity_poly.entity_id
_entity_poly.type
_entity_poly.pdbx_seq_one_letter_code
_entity_poly.pdbx_strand_id
1 'polypeptide(L)' 'MPARHLEVERKFDVDDATMSPSFDGIATVARIDPSPPHTLDAVYFDTPARDLAARRITLRRPHRRRPTPAGT' A
#
# COMPACT_ATOMS: atom_id res chain seq x y z
N MET A 1 -14.53 -3.25 25.61
CA MET A 1 -13.25 -2.58 25.26
C MET A 1 -12.89 -2.97 23.84
N PRO A 2 -12.62 -2.04 22.91
CA PRO A 2 -12.17 -2.42 21.57
C PRO A 2 -10.84 -3.18 21.69
N ALA A 3 -10.69 -4.26 20.93
CA ALA A 3 -9.44 -5.01 20.88
C ALA A 3 -8.32 -4.10 20.35
N ARG A 4 -7.19 -4.07 21.07
CA ARG A 4 -5.99 -3.36 20.64
C ARG A 4 -5.24 -4.26 19.68
N HIS A 5 -5.12 -3.86 18.42
CA HIS A 5 -4.30 -4.54 17.42
C HIS A 5 -2.95 -3.83 17.29
N LEU A 6 -1.88 -4.60 17.10
CA LEU A 6 -0.58 -4.08 16.69
C LEU A 6 -0.47 -4.29 15.18
N GLU A 7 -0.42 -3.19 14.44
CA GLU A 7 -0.13 -3.22 13.00
C GLU A 7 1.38 -3.07 12.80
N VAL A 8 1.95 -3.93 11.95
CA VAL A 8 3.36 -3.88 11.56
C VAL A 8 3.42 -3.83 10.04
N GLU A 9 4.05 -2.78 9.51
CA GLU A 9 4.29 -2.62 8.07
C GLU A 9 5.79 -2.76 7.78
N ARG A 10 6.13 -3.49 6.71
CA ARG A 10 7.48 -3.54 6.15
C ARG A 10 7.46 -3.05 4.72
N LYS A 11 8.31 -2.08 4.42
CA LYS A 11 8.50 -1.54 3.08
C LYS A 11 9.78 -2.14 2.48
N PHE A 12 9.67 -2.67 1.28
CA PHE A 12 10.78 -3.20 0.50
C PHE A 12 11.01 -2.28 -0.70
N ASP A 13 12.27 -2.00 -1.01
CA ASP A 13 12.67 -1.34 -2.24
C ASP A 13 13.09 -2.44 -3.21
N VAL A 14 12.30 -2.65 -4.26
CA VAL A 14 12.43 -3.79 -5.18
C VAL A 14 12.45 -3.26 -6.61
N ASP A 15 13.14 -3.97 -7.50
CA ASP A 15 13.14 -3.66 -8.93
C ASP A 15 12.02 -4.43 -9.68
N ASP A 16 11.83 -4.11 -10.95
CA ASP A 16 10.79 -4.74 -11.80
C ASP A 16 11.06 -6.24 -12.07
N ALA A 17 12.29 -6.71 -11.84
CA ALA A 17 12.66 -8.11 -11.98
C ALA A 17 12.38 -8.93 -10.71
N THR A 18 12.08 -8.27 -9.59
CA THR A 18 11.86 -8.92 -8.31
C THR A 18 10.54 -9.68 -8.31
N MET A 19 10.64 -11.00 -8.17
CA MET A 19 9.49 -11.87 -8.04
C MET A 19 8.87 -11.76 -6.64
N SER A 20 7.55 -11.82 -6.56
CA SER A 20 6.86 -11.97 -5.27
C SER A 20 7.30 -13.27 -4.59
N PRO A 21 7.49 -13.28 -3.26
CA PRO A 21 7.81 -14.51 -2.54
C PRO A 21 6.68 -15.53 -2.67
N SER A 22 7.02 -16.82 -2.78
CA SER A 22 6.02 -17.89 -2.70
C SER A 22 5.51 -18.04 -1.26
N PHE A 23 4.22 -18.31 -1.13
CA PHE A 23 3.58 -18.69 0.13
C PHE A 23 3.38 -20.21 0.26
N ASP A 24 3.84 -20.99 -0.72
CA ASP A 24 3.75 -22.45 -0.71
C ASP A 24 4.56 -23.05 0.45
N GLY A 25 4.02 -24.10 1.07
CA GLY A 25 4.69 -24.81 2.17
C GLY A 25 4.58 -24.12 3.55
N ILE A 26 3.95 -22.95 3.65
CA ILE A 26 3.62 -22.33 4.94
C ILE A 26 2.34 -22.98 5.49
N ALA A 27 2.48 -23.93 6.41
CA ALA A 27 1.39 -24.79 6.91
C ALA A 27 0.17 -24.03 7.48
N THR A 28 0.33 -22.77 7.89
CA THR A 28 -0.75 -21.94 8.44
C THR A 28 -1.52 -21.12 7.39
N VAL A 29 -1.06 -21.10 6.13
CA VAL A 29 -1.75 -20.39 5.05
C VAL A 29 -2.85 -21.29 4.50
N ALA A 30 -4.10 -20.96 4.84
CA ALA A 30 -5.26 -21.75 4.41
C ALA A 30 -5.60 -21.59 2.92
N ARG A 31 -5.27 -20.44 2.32
CA ARG A 31 -5.56 -20.13 0.92
C ARG A 31 -4.66 -19.01 0.40
N ILE A 32 -4.31 -19.08 -0.88
CA ILE A 32 -3.60 -18.05 -1.63
C ILE A 32 -4.50 -17.66 -2.81
N ASP A 33 -4.84 -16.38 -2.91
CA ASP A 33 -5.61 -15.84 -4.04
C ASP A 33 -4.80 -14.73 -4.71
N PRO A 34 -4.66 -14.74 -6.05
CA PRO A 34 -4.05 -13.62 -6.76
C PRO A 34 -4.99 -12.41 -6.70
N SER A 35 -4.53 -11.32 -6.10
CA SER A 35 -5.23 -10.03 -6.17
C SER A 35 -4.75 -9.24 -7.39
N PRO A 36 -5.65 -8.56 -8.12
CA PRO A 36 -5.23 -7.60 -9.12
C PRO A 36 -4.31 -6.54 -8.49
N PRO A 37 -3.30 -6.06 -9.23
CA PRO A 37 -2.50 -4.94 -8.76
C PRO A 37 -3.39 -3.71 -8.57
N HIS A 38 -3.15 -2.99 -7.47
CA HIS A 38 -3.82 -1.74 -7.17
C HIS A 38 -2.86 -0.58 -7.42
N THR A 39 -3.21 0.32 -8.34
CA THR A 39 -2.50 1.59 -8.50
C THR A 39 -2.88 2.52 -7.36
N LEU A 40 -1.87 2.98 -6.61
CA LEU A 40 -2.03 3.94 -5.53
C LEU A 40 -1.67 5.34 -6.03
N ASP A 41 -2.69 6.17 -6.21
CA ASP A 41 -2.53 7.58 -6.54
C ASP A 41 -2.78 8.45 -5.31
N ALA A 42 -2.01 9.52 -5.14
CA ALA A 42 -2.22 10.48 -4.06
C ALA A 42 -1.86 11.90 -4.50
N VAL A 43 -2.65 12.87 -4.04
CA VAL A 43 -2.35 14.30 -4.19
C VAL A 43 -1.73 14.79 -2.88
N TYR A 44 -0.60 15.48 -2.99
CA TYR A 44 0.12 16.07 -1.86
C TYR A 44 -0.13 17.57 -1.81
N PHE A 45 -0.31 18.09 -0.60
CA PHE A 45 -0.61 19.49 -0.37
C PHE A 45 0.46 20.12 0.53
N ASP A 46 0.80 21.37 0.24
CA ASP A 46 1.62 22.23 1.10
C ASP A 46 1.22 23.69 0.90
N THR A 47 1.73 24.59 1.74
CA THR A 47 1.64 26.03 1.51
C THR A 47 2.67 26.43 0.44
N PRO A 48 2.51 27.60 -0.22
CA PRO A 48 3.54 28.11 -1.13
C PRO A 48 4.92 28.23 -0.47
N ALA A 49 4.95 28.50 0.85
CA ALA A 49 6.16 28.60 1.65
C ALA A 49 6.71 27.24 2.16
N ARG A 50 6.01 26.12 1.92
CA ARG A 50 6.38 24.77 2.34
C ARG A 50 6.41 24.54 3.87
N ASP A 51 5.48 25.14 4.58
CA ASP A 51 5.42 25.09 6.04
C ASP A 51 5.22 23.66 6.59
N LEU A 52 4.50 22.80 5.86
CA LEU A 52 4.27 21.41 6.29
C LEU A 52 5.55 20.58 6.17
N ALA A 53 6.25 20.69 5.03
CA ALA A 53 7.51 20.01 4.82
C ALA A 53 8.59 20.45 5.84
N ALA A 54 8.67 21.75 6.14
CA ALA A 54 9.60 22.28 7.15
C ALA A 54 9.37 21.67 8.55
N ARG A 55 8.13 21.29 8.84
CA ARG A 55 7.71 20.62 10.09
C ARG A 55 7.70 19.09 9.99
N ARG A 56 8.15 18.52 8.87
CA ARG A 56 8.13 17.07 8.58
C ARG A 56 6.72 16.47 8.63
N ILE A 57 5.72 17.24 8.22
CA ILE A 57 4.34 16.81 8.11
C ILE A 57 4.03 16.53 6.64
N THR A 58 3.48 15.36 6.34
CA THR A 58 2.98 15.01 5.01
C THR A 58 1.46 15.04 5.01
N LEU A 59 0.86 15.97 4.27
CA LEU A 59 -0.58 16.01 4.03
C LEU A 59 -0.87 15.43 2.64
N ARG A 60 -1.64 14.34 2.60
CA ARG A 60 -2.00 13.67 1.33
C ARG A 60 -3.47 13.29 1.29
N ARG A 61 -4.08 13.39 0.11
CA ARG A 61 -5.39 12.80 -0.20
C ARG A 61 -5.18 11.56 -1.05
N PRO A 62 -5.39 10.34 -0.51
CA PRO A 62 -5.30 9.12 -1.30
C PRO A 62 -6.52 9.01 -2.22
N HIS A 63 -6.28 8.59 -3.46
CA HIS A 63 -7.32 8.21 -4.40
C HIS A 63 -7.30 6.70 -4.55
N ARG A 64 -8.28 6.00 -3.95
CA ARG A 64 -8.47 4.58 -4.24
C ARG A 64 -9.18 4.46 -5.59
N ARG A 65 -8.45 4.14 -6.65
CA ARG A 65 -9.08 3.70 -7.91
C ARG A 65 -9.61 2.28 -7.73
N ARG A 66 -10.87 2.07 -8.07
CA ARG A 66 -11.43 0.71 -8.18
C ARG A 66 -10.76 0.06 -9.39
N PRO A 67 -10.24 -1.18 -9.27
CA PRO A 67 -9.71 -1.88 -10.45
C PRO A 67 -10.83 -2.00 -11.49
N THR A 68 -10.54 -1.59 -12.73
CA THR A 68 -11.44 -1.82 -13.86
C THR A 68 -11.60 -3.34 -14.00
N PRO A 69 -12.82 -3.89 -14.03
CA PRO A 69 -12.97 -5.31 -14.29
C PRO A 69 -12.38 -5.62 -15.67
N ALA A 70 -11.47 -6.58 -15.72
CA ALA A 70 -10.97 -7.12 -16.97
C ALA A 70 -12.19 -7.58 -17.80
N GLY A 71 -12.29 -7.12 -19.04
CA GLY A 71 -13.38 -7.47 -19.94
C GLY A 71 -13.48 -8.98 -20.12
N THR A 72 -14.73 -9.46 -20.24
CA THR A 72 -15.12 -10.82 -20.61
C THR A 72 -14.49 -11.26 -21.91
#